data_AF-A0A7S3BF00-F1
#
_entry.id   AF-A0A7S3BF00-F1
#
_cell.length_a   1.000
_cell.length_b   1.000
_cell.length_c   1.000
_cell.angle_alpha   90.00
_cell.angle_beta   90.00
_cell.angle_gamma   90.00
#
_symmetry.space_group_name_H-M   'P 1'
#
loop_
_entity.id
_entity.type
_entity.pdbx_description
1 polymer ?
#
loop_
_entity_poly.entity_id
_entity_poly.type
_entity_poly.pdbx_seq_one_letter_code
_entity_poly.pdbx_strand_id
1 'polypeptide(L)'
;MAANEVKLFGKWSFQDVEVNDISLEDYIAVKPKFATYLPHTAGRYQAKRFRKAQCPIVERLVCSLMQHGRNNGKKLMAVRIVKHAMEIIALLTDQNPLQVIVDAIINSGPREDATR
;
A
#
# COMPACT_ATOMS: atom_id res chain seq x y z
N MET A 1 28.10 3.69 9.37
CA MET A 1 26.74 4.01 9.83
C MET A 1 25.82 2.92 9.29
N ALA A 2 25.11 2.21 10.16
CA ALA A 2 24.10 1.25 9.69
C ALA A 2 23.09 2.00 8.82
N ALA A 3 22.87 1.53 7.59
CA ALA A 3 21.90 2.16 6.69
C ALA A 3 20.53 2.15 7.40
N ASN A 4 19.95 3.34 7.60
CA ASN A 4 18.72 3.48 8.36
C ASN A 4 17.59 2.80 7.59
N GLU A 5 17.11 1.67 8.11
CA GLU A 5 16.08 0.87 7.46
C GLU A 5 14.78 1.67 7.37
N VAL A 6 14.22 1.80 6.17
CA VAL A 6 12.96 2.51 5.97
C VAL A 6 11.83 1.66 6.56
N LYS A 7 11.18 2.16 7.61
CA LYS A 7 10.02 1.53 8.24
C LYS A 7 8.78 2.38 8.06
N LEU A 8 7.70 1.79 7.57
CA LEU A 8 6.44 2.50 7.39
C LEU A 8 5.87 2.90 8.75
N PHE A 9 5.47 4.17 8.87
CA PHE A 9 5.06 4.81 10.11
C PHE A 9 6.10 4.70 11.25
N GLY A 10 7.36 4.41 10.93
CA GLY A 10 8.43 4.15 11.90
C GLY A 10 8.29 2.83 12.67
N LYS A 11 7.33 1.97 12.32
CA LYS A 11 7.02 0.72 13.04
C LYS A 11 7.21 -0.53 12.18
N TRP A 12 6.68 -0.51 10.95
CA TRP A 12 6.55 -1.71 10.13
C TRP A 12 7.70 -1.84 9.13
N SER A 13 8.44 -2.95 9.17
CA SER A 13 9.50 -3.27 8.21
C SER A 13 8.92 -3.72 6.86
N PHE A 14 9.69 -3.51 5.79
CA PHE A 14 9.40 -4.00 4.43
C PHE A 14 10.21 -5.25 4.06
N GLN A 15 11.14 -5.70 4.92
CA GLN A 15 12.07 -6.80 4.62
C GLN A 15 11.34 -8.15 4.53
N ASP A 16 10.40 -8.40 5.44
CA ASP A 16 9.74 -9.70 5.59
C ASP A 16 8.43 -9.80 4.77
N VAL A 17 8.20 -8.88 3.83
CA VAL A 17 6.96 -8.84 3.04
C VAL A 17 7.16 -9.55 1.72
N GLU A 18 6.43 -10.64 1.53
CA GLU A 18 6.50 -11.50 0.35
C GLU A 18 5.19 -11.43 -0.46
N VAL A 19 5.32 -11.46 -1.79
CA VAL A 19 4.19 -11.50 -2.72
C VAL A 19 4.13 -12.91 -3.30
N ASN A 20 3.15 -13.70 -2.84
CA ASN A 20 3.02 -15.11 -3.22
C ASN A 20 2.57 -15.33 -4.69
N ASP A 21 1.93 -14.33 -5.31
CA ASP A 21 1.47 -14.40 -6.70
C ASP A 21 2.46 -13.73 -7.66
N ILE A 22 3.11 -14.55 -8.49
CA ILE A 22 4.13 -14.13 -9.48
C ILE A 22 3.57 -13.09 -10.45
N SER A 23 2.28 -13.18 -10.82
CA SER A 23 1.67 -12.26 -11.79
C SER A 23 1.49 -10.84 -11.25
N LEU A 24 1.38 -10.71 -9.92
CA LEU A 24 1.14 -9.44 -9.23
C LEU A 24 2.43 -8.81 -8.68
N GLU A 25 3.54 -9.55 -8.67
CA GLU A 25 4.82 -9.12 -8.09
C GLU A 25 5.30 -7.76 -8.61
N ASP A 26 5.19 -7.52 -9.91
CA ASP A 26 5.60 -6.26 -10.55
C ASP A 26 4.59 -5.10 -10.33
N TYR A 27 3.36 -5.42 -9.94
CA TYR A 27 2.27 -4.47 -9.76
C TYR A 27 2.00 -4.11 -8.31
N ILE A 28 2.56 -4.85 -7.35
CA ILE A 28 2.49 -4.57 -5.92
C ILE A 28 3.84 -4.01 -5.44
N ALA A 29 3.98 -2.69 -5.48
CA ALA A 29 5.17 -1.98 -5.02
C ALA A 29 5.34 -2.00 -3.49
N VAL A 30 5.87 -3.11 -2.96
CA VAL A 30 6.24 -3.29 -1.54
C VAL A 30 7.73 -3.56 -1.34
N LYS A 31 8.45 -3.85 -2.43
CA LYS A 31 9.90 -4.05 -2.43
C LYS A 31 10.63 -2.83 -1.84
N PRO A 32 11.83 -3.00 -1.25
CA PRO A 32 12.59 -1.93 -0.59
C PRO A 32 12.81 -0.68 -1.45
N LYS A 33 12.86 -0.83 -2.78
CA LYS A 33 12.94 0.27 -3.76
C LYS A 33 11.79 1.29 -3.65
N PHE A 34 10.61 0.84 -3.23
CA PHE A 34 9.40 1.66 -3.09
C PHE A 34 9.03 1.92 -1.62
N ALA A 35 9.91 1.54 -0.69
CA ALA A 35 9.69 1.74 0.73
C ALA A 35 9.61 3.24 1.05
N THR A 36 8.60 3.62 1.82
CA THR A 36 8.39 5.01 2.26
C THR A 36 8.05 5.02 3.74
N TYR A 37 8.46 6.07 4.45
CA TYR A 37 8.12 6.25 5.87
C TYR A 37 6.64 6.59 6.07
N LEU A 38 6.06 7.31 5.12
CA LEU A 38 4.68 7.78 5.14
C LEU A 38 4.06 7.56 3.75
N PRO A 39 2.79 7.12 3.66
CA PRO A 39 2.09 6.93 2.39
C PRO A 39 1.58 8.26 1.81
N HIS A 40 2.43 9.29 1.85
CA HIS A 40 2.16 10.64 1.38
C HIS A 40 3.34 11.14 0.54
N THR A 41 3.55 10.52 -0.62
CA THR A 41 4.54 11.03 -1.56
C THR A 41 3.94 12.15 -2.42
N ALA A 42 4.81 13.01 -2.94
CA ALA A 42 4.48 14.00 -3.96
C ALA A 42 4.68 13.43 -5.39
N GLY A 43 4.65 12.10 -5.53
CA GLY A 43 4.93 11.42 -6.79
C GLY A 43 3.82 11.62 -7.83
N ARG A 44 4.19 11.97 -9.06
CA ARG A 44 3.24 12.09 -10.18
C ARG A 44 3.13 10.77 -10.95
N TYR A 45 2.27 9.87 -10.45
CA TYR A 45 2.12 8.51 -10.99
C TYR A 45 1.18 8.37 -12.20
N GLN A 46 0.42 9.42 -12.54
CA GLN A 46 -0.57 9.37 -13.64
C GLN A 46 -0.03 9.88 -15.00
N ALA A 47 1.17 10.47 -15.04
CA ALA A 47 1.66 11.13 -16.25
C ALA A 47 2.03 10.16 -17.39
N LYS A 48 2.31 8.88 -17.11
CA LYS A 48 2.59 7.86 -18.11
C LYS A 48 1.85 6.56 -17.76
N ARG A 49 1.45 5.80 -18.79
CA ARG A 49 0.88 4.45 -18.63
C ARG A 49 1.86 3.60 -17.79
N PHE A 50 1.32 2.78 -16.89
CA PHE A 50 2.05 1.90 -15.96
C PHE A 50 2.84 2.56 -14.82
N ARG A 51 3.02 3.89 -14.78
CA ARG A 51 3.66 4.55 -13.62
C ARG A 51 2.89 4.36 -12.31
N LYS A 52 1.58 4.09 -12.38
CA LYS A 52 0.75 3.77 -11.21
C LYS A 52 1.18 2.46 -10.51
N ALA A 53 1.81 1.52 -11.22
CA ALA A 53 2.34 0.29 -10.63
C ALA A 53 3.50 0.56 -9.66
N GLN A 54 4.28 1.62 -9.92
CA GLN A 54 5.42 2.04 -9.09
C GLN A 54 5.00 2.82 -7.84
N CYS A 55 3.71 3.14 -7.68
CA CYS A 55 3.20 3.82 -6.50
C CYS A 55 3.10 2.83 -5.32
N PRO A 56 3.66 3.15 -4.14
CA PRO A 56 3.58 2.28 -2.96
C PRO A 56 2.15 1.83 -2.71
N ILE A 57 1.96 0.56 -2.36
CA ILE A 57 0.60 -0.01 -2.27
C ILE A 57 -0.28 0.68 -1.22
N VAL A 58 0.31 1.02 -0.07
CA VAL A 58 -0.38 1.73 1.01
C VAL A 58 -0.80 3.14 0.57
N GLU A 59 -0.01 3.80 -0.26
CA GLU A 59 -0.38 5.10 -0.81
C GLU A 59 -1.54 5.00 -1.82
N ARG A 60 -1.58 3.93 -2.63
CA ARG A 60 -2.74 3.65 -3.49
C ARG A 60 -4.01 3.45 -2.66
N LEU A 61 -3.94 2.71 -1.55
CA LEU A 61 -5.06 2.53 -0.62
C LEU A 61 -5.54 3.87 -0.05
N VAL A 62 -4.62 4.69 0.46
CA VAL A 62 -4.92 6.04 0.96
C VAL A 62 -5.59 6.91 -0.10
N CYS A 63 -5.13 6.84 -1.35
CA CYS A 63 -5.72 7.60 -2.45
C CYS A 63 -7.15 7.13 -2.77
N SER A 64 -7.40 5.83 -2.71
CA SER A 64 -8.72 5.25 -2.97
C SER A 64 -9.75 5.56 -1.86
N LEU A 65 -9.31 5.86 -0.63
CA LEU A 65 -10.21 6.23 0.48
C LEU A 65 -10.82 7.64 0.37
N MET A 66 -10.21 8.54 -0.39
CA MET A 66 -10.62 9.95 -0.49
C MET A 66 -11.69 10.21 -1.59
N GLN A 67 -12.71 9.36 -1.67
CA GLN A 67 -13.77 9.48 -2.68
C GLN A 67 -15.02 10.18 -2.15
N HIS A 68 -16.04 10.35 -3.00
CA HIS A 68 -17.36 10.91 -2.67
C HIS A 68 -17.40 12.40 -2.28
N GLY A 69 -16.64 13.26 -2.98
CA GLY A 69 -16.84 14.71 -2.97
C GLY A 69 -16.35 15.38 -1.67
N ARG A 70 -17.08 15.20 -0.57
CA ARG A 70 -16.76 15.76 0.75
C ARG A 70 -15.39 15.31 1.28
N ASN A 71 -14.91 14.14 0.87
CA ASN A 71 -13.62 13.60 1.31
C ASN A 71 -12.48 13.80 0.30
N ASN A 72 -12.77 14.42 -0.85
CA ASN A 72 -11.78 14.62 -1.90
C ASN A 72 -10.61 15.47 -1.39
N GLY A 73 -9.37 15.01 -1.65
CA GLY A 73 -8.15 15.72 -1.28
C GLY A 73 -7.76 15.66 0.20
N LYS A 74 -8.56 15.03 1.08
CA LYS A 74 -8.27 14.93 2.52
C LYS A 74 -7.23 13.85 2.85
N LYS A 75 -6.03 13.95 2.27
CA LYS A 75 -4.99 12.91 2.34
C LYS A 75 -4.47 12.72 3.76
N LEU A 76 -4.25 13.80 4.51
CA LEU A 76 -3.83 13.72 5.91
C LEU A 76 -4.84 12.96 6.78
N MET A 77 -6.15 13.12 6.52
CA MET A 77 -7.20 12.40 7.24
C MET A 77 -7.17 10.91 6.88
N ALA A 78 -7.09 10.57 5.59
CA ALA A 78 -7.02 9.19 5.12
C ALA A 78 -5.77 8.45 5.63
N VAL A 79 -4.61 9.12 5.65
CA VAL A 79 -3.37 8.54 6.21
C VAL A 79 -3.53 8.18 7.69
N ARG A 80 -4.20 9.01 8.49
CA ARG A 80 -4.47 8.71 9.91
C ARG A 80 -5.40 7.52 10.07
N ILE A 81 -6.45 7.42 9.26
CA ILE A 81 -7.38 6.27 9.27
C ILE A 81 -6.61 4.98 8.96
N VAL A 82 -5.79 4.97 7.90
CA VAL A 82 -4.99 3.79 7.53
C VAL A 82 -3.98 3.44 8.62
N LYS A 83 -3.33 4.44 9.24
CA LYS A 83 -2.40 4.20 10.35
C LYS A 83 -3.07 3.44 11.50
N HIS A 84 -4.26 3.88 11.93
CA HIS A 84 -4.99 3.21 13.01
C HIS A 84 -5.52 1.84 12.59
N ALA A 85 -5.99 1.69 11.34
CA ALA A 85 -6.42 0.40 10.82
C ALA A 85 -5.27 -0.62 10.81
N MET A 86 -4.05 -0.21 10.43
CA MET A 86 -2.86 -1.06 10.47
C MET A 86 -2.47 -1.46 11.90
N GLU A 87 -2.66 -0.58 12.89
CA GLU A 87 -2.45 -0.92 14.31
C GLU A 87 -3.47 -1.96 14.78
N ILE A 88 -4.74 -1.83 14.40
CA ILE A 88 -5.78 -2.82 14.71
C ILE A 88 -5.46 -4.17 14.05
N ILE A 89 -5.08 -4.19 12.78
CA ILE A 89 -4.72 -5.42 12.07
C ILE A 89 -3.58 -6.13 12.80
N ALA A 90 -2.51 -5.42 13.13
CA ALA A 90 -1.36 -6.01 13.82
C ALA A 90 -1.72 -6.58 15.20
N LEU A 91 -2.62 -5.92 15.95
CA LEU A 91 -3.11 -6.41 17.23
C LEU A 91 -4.03 -7.63 17.12
N LEU A 92 -4.74 -7.77 16.00
CA LEU A 92 -5.68 -8.88 15.78
C LEU A 92 -5.00 -10.11 15.18
N THR A 93 -3.98 -9.93 14.34
CA THR A 93 -3.34 -11.02 13.60
C THR A 93 -1.96 -11.39 14.13
N ASP A 94 -1.37 -10.57 15.02
CA ASP A 94 0.02 -10.69 15.51
C ASP A 94 1.06 -10.78 14.37
N GLN A 95 0.71 -10.27 13.19
CA GLN A 95 1.54 -10.30 11.98
C GLN A 95 1.82 -8.88 11.48
N ASN A 96 2.81 -8.76 10.59
CA ASN A 96 3.07 -7.49 9.93
C ASN A 96 1.84 -7.09 9.08
N PRO A 97 1.18 -5.95 9.37
CA PRO A 97 -0.05 -5.55 8.67
C PRO A 97 0.19 -5.28 7.18
N LEU A 98 1.44 -5.02 6.76
CA LEU A 98 1.78 -4.92 5.34
C LEU A 98 1.56 -6.23 4.60
N GLN A 99 1.95 -7.36 5.20
CA GLN A 99 1.75 -8.69 4.61
C GLN A 99 0.25 -8.97 4.48
N VAL A 100 -0.52 -8.71 5.53
CA VAL A 100 -1.98 -8.91 5.53
C VAL A 100 -2.66 -8.09 4.43
N ILE A 101 -2.23 -6.84 4.19
CA ILE A 101 -2.76 -6.01 3.11
C ILE A 101 -2.41 -6.60 1.73
N VAL A 102 -1.19 -7.10 1.55
CA VAL A 102 -0.76 -7.75 0.30
C VAL A 102 -1.61 -8.99 0.03
N ASP A 103 -1.76 -9.86 1.02
CA ASP A 103 -2.55 -11.08 0.90
C ASP A 103 -4.02 -10.78 0.64
N ALA A 104 -4.58 -9.74 1.28
CA ALA A 104 -5.94 -9.28 1.01
C ALA A 104 -6.12 -8.85 -0.45
N ILE A 105 -5.14 -8.15 -1.03
CA ILE A 105 -5.19 -7.73 -2.45
C ILE A 105 -5.16 -8.96 -3.36
N ILE A 106 -4.23 -9.89 -3.13
CA ILE A 106 -4.09 -11.13 -3.93
C ILE A 106 -5.41 -11.91 -3.92
N ASN A 107 -6.02 -12.09 -2.75
CA ASN A 107 -7.25 -12.86 -2.60
C ASN A 107 -8.50 -12.12 -3.11
N SER A 108 -8.46 -10.79 -3.23
CA SER A 108 -9.59 -9.98 -3.70
C SER A 108 -9.65 -9.78 -5.22
N GLY A 109 -8.59 -10.12 -5.94
CA GLY A 109 -8.49 -9.89 -7.39
C GLY A 109 -9.40 -10.84 -8.19
N PRO A 110 -10.39 -10.34 -8.95
CA PRO A 110 -11.17 -11.19 -9.85
C PRO A 110 -10.28 -11.72 -10.97
N ARG A 111 -10.40 -13.02 -11.30
CA ARG A 111 -9.62 -13.68 -12.36
C ARG A 111 -10.30 -13.66 -13.73
N GLU A 112 -11.61 -13.47 -13.74
CA GLU A 112 -12.43 -13.47 -14.94
C GLU A 112 -13.42 -12.29 -14.85
N ASP A 113 -13.70 -11.69 -16.00
CA ASP A 113 -14.73 -10.67 -16.17
C ASP A 113 -15.36 -10.86 -17.56
N ALA A 114 -16.64 -10.54 -17.71
CA ALA A 114 -17.39 -10.74 -18.94
C ALA A 114 -17.86 -9.39 -19.50
N THR A 115 -17.45 -9.06 -20.72
CA THR A 115 -17.80 -7.81 -21.41
C THR A 115 -18.68 -8.08 -22.64
N ARG A 116 -19.65 -7.22 -22.92
CA ARG A 116 -20.50 -7.26 -24.12
C ARG A 116 -19.82 -6.67 -25.35
#